data_AF-A0A7V8WAX5-F1
#
_entry.id   AF-A0A7V8WAX5-F1
#
_cell.length_a   1.000
_cell.length_b   1.000
_cell.length_c   1.000
_cell.angle_alpha   90.00
_cell.angle_beta   90.00
_cell.angle_gamma   90.00
#
_symmetry.space_group_name_H-M   'P 1'
#
loop_
_entity.id
_entity.type
_entity.pdbx_description
1 polymer ?
#
loop_
_entity_poly.entity_id
_entity_poly.type
_entity_poly.pdbx_seq_one_letter_code
_entity_poly.pdbx_strand_id
1 'polypeptide(L)'
;MTTEPWEALPREVATSLRPELPALADEIVGAVRDEVPAYGQGDLPPRLRVGVEEALRQFLEMIERPGGRRRPARDVYVGLGRGEMRAGRGLDALLAAYRVG
;
A
#
# COMPACT_ATOMS: atom_id res chain seq x y z
N MET A 1 14.44 -20.08 -12.04
CA MET A 1 13.36 -19.07 -12.00
C MET A 1 12.77 -19.16 -10.61
N THR A 2 12.92 -18.13 -9.80
CA THR A 2 12.26 -18.04 -8.49
C THR A 2 10.78 -17.79 -8.75
N THR A 3 9.93 -18.76 -8.43
CA THR A 3 8.48 -18.56 -8.40
C THR A 3 8.19 -17.54 -7.32
N GLU A 4 7.49 -16.46 -7.66
CA GLU A 4 7.20 -15.43 -6.68
C GLU A 4 6.30 -16.04 -5.58
N PRO A 5 6.48 -15.69 -4.28
CA PRO A 5 5.79 -16.37 -3.18
C PRO A 5 4.26 -16.35 -3.30
N TRP A 6 3.70 -15.29 -3.88
CA TRP A 6 2.25 -15.13 -4.08
C TRP A 6 1.69 -15.98 -5.22
N GLU A 7 2.50 -16.51 -6.12
CA GLU A 7 2.04 -17.40 -7.19
C GLU A 7 1.65 -18.80 -6.69
N ALA A 8 2.14 -19.18 -5.50
CA ALA A 8 1.77 -20.43 -4.83
C ALA A 8 0.44 -20.33 -4.06
N LEU A 9 -0.12 -19.11 -3.90
CA LEU A 9 -1.34 -18.92 -3.13
C LEU A 9 -2.58 -19.35 -3.94
N PRO A 10 -3.54 -20.06 -3.31
CA PRO A 10 -4.82 -20.35 -3.92
C PRO A 10 -5.58 -19.05 -4.26
N ARG A 11 -6.31 -19.03 -5.38
CA ARG A 11 -7.04 -17.83 -5.84
C ARG A 11 -8.16 -17.42 -4.87
N GLU A 12 -8.67 -18.39 -4.11
CA GLU A 12 -9.68 -18.23 -3.08
C GLU A 12 -9.21 -17.33 -1.94
N VAL A 13 -7.88 -17.25 -1.69
CA VAL A 13 -7.29 -16.34 -0.71
C VAL A 13 -7.59 -14.90 -1.08
N ALA A 14 -7.41 -14.53 -2.35
CA ALA A 14 -7.70 -13.18 -2.82
C ALA A 14 -9.21 -12.86 -2.73
N THR A 15 -10.06 -13.83 -3.02
CA THR A 15 -11.52 -13.65 -2.87
C THR A 15 -11.92 -13.40 -1.41
N SER A 16 -11.31 -14.14 -0.49
CA SER A 16 -11.59 -14.03 0.96
C SER A 16 -11.06 -12.74 1.58
N LEU A 17 -9.93 -12.22 1.10
CA LEU A 17 -9.31 -11.00 1.65
C LEU A 17 -9.90 -9.69 1.11
N ARG A 18 -10.59 -9.73 -0.03
CA ARG A 18 -11.22 -8.54 -0.63
C ARG A 18 -12.12 -7.72 0.31
N PRO A 19 -13.08 -8.32 1.05
CA PRO A 19 -13.94 -7.57 1.95
C PRO A 19 -13.16 -6.91 3.10
N GLU A 20 -12.00 -7.46 3.47
CA GLU A 20 -11.19 -7.00 4.59
C GLU A 20 -10.24 -5.84 4.22
N LEU A 21 -10.07 -5.54 2.93
CA LEU A 21 -9.13 -4.51 2.48
C LEU A 21 -9.32 -3.13 3.13
N PRO A 22 -10.55 -2.61 3.33
CA PRO A 22 -10.72 -1.32 3.99
C PRO A 22 -10.20 -1.31 5.43
N ALA A 23 -10.51 -2.34 6.21
CA ALA A 23 -10.05 -2.47 7.59
C ALA A 23 -8.54 -2.66 7.66
N LEU A 24 -7.99 -3.53 6.81
CA LEU A 24 -6.54 -3.76 6.73
C LEU A 24 -5.77 -2.50 6.31
N ALA A 25 -6.33 -1.68 5.41
CA ALA A 25 -5.73 -0.42 5.03
C ALA A 25 -5.70 0.57 6.20
N ASP A 26 -6.76 0.62 7.01
CA ASP A 26 -6.81 1.47 8.20
C ASP A 26 -5.82 1.00 9.29
N GLU A 27 -5.68 -0.32 9.48
CA GLU A 27 -4.67 -0.92 10.38
C GLU A 27 -3.24 -0.59 9.96
N ILE A 28 -2.90 -0.78 8.68
CA ILE A 28 -1.56 -0.44 8.14
C ILE A 28 -1.29 1.05 8.31
N VAL A 29 -2.27 1.91 8.03
CA VAL A 29 -2.12 3.36 8.24
C VAL A 29 -1.91 3.69 9.72
N GLY A 30 -2.57 2.98 10.64
CA GLY A 30 -2.35 3.07 12.08
C GLY A 30 -0.93 2.68 12.47
N ALA A 31 -0.44 1.53 12.02
CA ALA A 31 0.94 1.10 12.29
C ALA A 31 1.97 2.11 11.76
N VAL A 32 1.76 2.63 10.54
CA VAL A 32 2.62 3.67 9.96
C VAL A 32 2.58 4.98 10.76
N ARG A 33 1.43 5.36 11.33
CA ARG A 33 1.33 6.52 12.24
C ARG A 33 2.22 6.36 13.46
N ASP A 34 2.12 5.18 14.07
CA ASP A 34 2.74 4.91 15.36
C ASP A 34 4.26 4.75 15.22
N GLU A 35 4.72 4.17 14.10
CA GLU A 35 6.13 3.84 13.90
C GLU A 35 6.93 4.90 13.14
N VAL A 36 6.28 5.80 12.39
CA VAL A 36 6.96 6.83 11.61
C VAL A 36 6.71 8.21 12.22
N PRO A 37 7.69 8.79 12.96
CA PRO A 37 7.51 10.07 13.67
C PRO A 37 7.03 11.23 12.77
N ALA A 38 7.42 11.21 11.50
CA ALA A 38 7.01 12.22 10.51
C ALA A 38 5.50 12.22 10.21
N TYR A 39 4.80 11.12 10.50
CA TYR A 39 3.35 10.96 10.33
C TYR A 39 2.58 11.06 11.66
N GLY A 40 3.24 10.92 12.81
CA GLY A 40 2.60 11.05 14.13
C GLY A 40 2.37 12.49 14.59
N GLN A 41 3.11 13.48 14.07
CA GLN A 41 3.03 14.88 14.51
C GLN A 41 2.11 15.78 13.67
N GLY A 42 1.29 15.22 12.78
CA GLY A 42 0.36 15.99 11.94
C GLY A 42 -0.62 15.12 11.18
N ASP A 43 -1.45 15.75 10.34
CA ASP A 43 -2.38 15.02 9.50
C ASP A 43 -1.61 14.09 8.55
N LEU A 44 -2.06 12.83 8.50
CA LEU A 44 -1.57 11.97 7.46
C LEU A 44 -1.98 12.48 6.10
N PRO A 45 -1.18 12.21 5.06
CA PRO A 45 -1.61 12.46 3.70
C PRO A 45 -2.98 11.78 3.49
N PRO A 46 -4.04 12.52 3.09
CA PRO A 46 -5.35 11.92 2.81
C PRO A 46 -5.29 10.83 1.73
N ARG A 47 -4.22 10.84 0.93
CA ARG A 47 -3.95 9.86 -0.12
C ARG A 47 -3.21 8.62 0.37
N LEU A 48 -2.64 8.59 1.59
CA LEU A 48 -1.89 7.41 2.06
C LEU A 48 -2.81 6.19 2.15
N ARG A 49 -3.95 6.31 2.83
CA ARG A 49 -4.96 5.25 2.91
C ARG A 49 -5.36 4.73 1.51
N VAL A 50 -5.63 5.64 0.58
CA VAL A 50 -5.98 5.30 -0.81
C VAL A 50 -4.83 4.54 -1.50
N GLY A 51 -3.58 4.97 -1.27
CA GLY A 51 -2.40 4.30 -1.79
C GLY A 51 -2.19 2.89 -1.23
N VAL A 52 -2.41 2.71 0.07
CA VAL A 52 -2.36 1.40 0.74
C VAL A 52 -3.45 0.48 0.21
N GLU A 53 -4.70 0.95 0.16
CA GLU A 53 -5.83 0.17 -0.35
C GLU A 53 -5.61 -0.26 -1.81
N GLU A 54 -5.10 0.64 -2.65
CA GLU A 54 -4.78 0.34 -4.05
C GLU A 54 -3.62 -0.66 -4.19
N ALA A 55 -2.60 -0.56 -3.35
CA ALA A 55 -1.50 -1.52 -3.32
C ALA A 55 -1.99 -2.92 -2.92
N LEU A 56 -2.84 -3.02 -1.89
CA LEU A 56 -3.45 -4.29 -1.47
C LEU A 56 -4.35 -4.86 -2.57
N ARG A 57 -5.15 -4.03 -3.23
CA ARG A 57 -5.99 -4.44 -4.37
C ARG A 57 -5.15 -5.06 -5.49
N GLN A 58 -4.05 -4.40 -5.88
CA GLN A 58 -3.13 -4.93 -6.89
C GLN A 58 -2.47 -6.23 -6.45
N PHE A 59 -2.13 -6.37 -5.17
CA PHE A 59 -1.61 -7.62 -4.63
C PHE A 59 -2.60 -8.78 -4.79
N LEU A 60 -3.88 -8.56 -4.45
CA LEU A 60 -4.92 -9.56 -4.67
C LEU A 60 -5.11 -9.89 -6.16
N GLU A 61 -5.02 -8.89 -7.05
CA GLU A 61 -5.05 -9.14 -8.50
C GLU A 61 -3.90 -10.04 -8.98
N MET A 62 -2.70 -9.92 -8.38
CA MET A 62 -1.55 -10.78 -8.71
C MET A 62 -1.78 -12.23 -8.29
N ILE A 63 -2.38 -12.46 -7.12
CA ILE A 63 -2.76 -13.81 -6.65
C ILE A 63 -3.81 -14.42 -7.58
N GLU A 64 -4.80 -13.63 -7.99
CA GLU A 64 -5.86 -14.11 -8.87
C GLU A 64 -5.44 -14.37 -10.30
N ARG A 65 -4.44 -13.64 -10.81
CA ARG A 65 -3.97 -13.77 -12.19
C ARG A 65 -2.44 -13.77 -12.22
N PRO A 66 -1.80 -14.90 -11.82
CA PRO A 66 -0.35 -15.07 -11.96
C PRO A 66 0.08 -14.84 -13.42
N GLY A 67 1.13 -14.04 -13.63
CA GLY A 67 1.59 -13.64 -14.97
C GLY A 67 0.77 -12.53 -15.66
N GLY A 68 -0.27 -11.99 -15.00
CA GLY A 68 -1.03 -10.85 -15.48
C GLY A 68 -0.23 -9.55 -15.49
N ARG A 69 -0.52 -8.67 -16.45
CA ARG A 69 0.11 -7.35 -16.54
C ARG A 69 -0.40 -6.47 -15.38
N ARG A 70 0.51 -5.99 -14.53
CA ARG A 70 0.19 -5.09 -13.40
C ARG A 70 -0.57 -3.86 -13.92
N ARG A 71 -1.70 -3.50 -13.30
CA ARG A 71 -2.40 -2.26 -13.67
C ARG A 71 -1.49 -1.04 -13.42
N PRO A 72 -1.52 -0.02 -14.29
CA PRO A 72 -0.77 1.20 -14.06
C PRO A 72 -1.28 1.91 -12.81
N ALA A 73 -0.46 1.93 -11.77
CA ALA A 73 -0.74 2.61 -10.49
C ALA A 73 -0.02 3.95 -10.36
N ARG A 74 0.58 4.41 -11.46
CA ARG A 74 1.50 5.55 -11.50
C ARG A 74 0.88 6.80 -10.91
N ASP A 75 -0.38 7.08 -11.23
CA ASP A 75 -1.06 8.30 -10.78
C ASP A 75 -1.29 8.32 -9.27
N VAL A 76 -1.50 7.16 -8.66
CA VAL A 76 -1.62 7.02 -7.19
C VAL A 76 -0.29 7.33 -6.53
N TYR A 77 0.80 6.70 -7.00
CA TYR A 77 2.13 6.93 -6.44
C TYR A 77 2.66 8.35 -6.67
N VAL A 78 2.43 8.92 -7.86
CA VAL A 78 2.75 10.33 -8.13
C VAL A 78 1.92 11.26 -7.25
N GLY A 79 0.65 10.92 -7.02
CA GLY A 79 -0.23 11.65 -6.11
C GLY A 79 0.26 11.65 -4.66
N LEU A 80 0.81 10.52 -4.19
CA LEU A 80 1.45 10.41 -2.87
C LEU A 80 2.68 11.33 -2.78
N GLY A 81 3.60 11.25 -3.73
CA GLY A 81 4.80 12.10 -3.75
C GLY A 81 4.46 13.59 -3.77
N ARG A 82 3.45 14.00 -4.55
CA ARG A 82 2.93 15.39 -4.53
C ARG A 82 2.30 15.77 -3.19
N GLY A 83 1.78 14.81 -2.43
CA GLY A 83 1.24 15.01 -1.08
C GLY A 83 2.35 15.32 -0.08
N GLU A 84 3.42 14.51 -0.07
CA GLU A 84 4.56 14.71 0.83
C GLU A 84 5.26 16.05 0.59
N MET A 85 5.50 16.40 -0.69
CA MET A 85 6.13 17.67 -1.04
C MET A 85 5.32 18.88 -0.54
N ARG A 86 3.98 18.83 -0.66
CA ARG A 86 3.09 19.90 -0.16
C ARG A 86 3.06 19.99 1.36
N ALA A 87 3.29 18.87 2.05
CA ALA A 87 3.38 18.82 3.50
C ALA A 87 4.77 19.17 4.04
N GLY A 88 5.72 19.57 3.18
CA GLY A 88 7.09 19.89 3.56
C GLY A 88 7.93 18.68 3.98
N ARG A 89 7.47 17.46 3.66
CA ARG A 89 8.16 16.21 4.00
C ARG A 89 8.94 15.66 2.79
N GLY A 90 10.09 15.06 3.08
CA GLY A 90 10.89 14.36 2.10
C GLY A 90 10.36 12.96 1.79
N LEU A 91 10.89 12.34 0.73
CA LEU A 91 10.56 10.96 0.36
C LEU A 91 11.02 9.93 1.41
N ASP A 92 11.93 10.31 2.30
CA ASP A 92 12.41 9.45 3.39
C ASP A 92 11.28 9.01 4.33
N ALA A 93 10.30 9.87 4.59
CA ALA A 93 9.11 9.52 5.39
C ALA A 93 8.27 8.44 4.69
N LEU A 94 8.10 8.57 3.37
CA LEU A 94 7.39 7.58 2.56
C LEU A 94 8.16 6.24 2.52
N LEU A 95 9.50 6.29 2.38
CA LEU A 95 10.36 5.10 2.43
C LEU A 95 10.36 4.44 3.80
N ALA A 96 10.29 5.21 4.88
CA ALA A 96 10.17 4.68 6.23
C ALA A 96 8.87 3.89 6.41
N ALA A 97 7.74 4.37 5.86
CA ALA A 97 6.48 3.62 5.87
C ALA A 97 6.57 2.26 5.16
N TYR A 98 7.37 2.12 4.10
CA TYR A 98 7.60 0.82 3.45
C TYR A 98 8.43 -0.16 4.29
N ARG A 99 9.08 0.32 5.36
CA ARG A 99 9.89 -0.48 6.30
C ARG A 99 9.14 -0.82 7.59
N VAL A 100 7.89 -0.37 7.72
CA VAL A 100 7.00 -0.79 8.80
C VAL A 100 6.56 -2.22 8.46
N GLY A 101 6.97 -3.20 9.28
CA GLY A 101 6.73 -4.63 9.05
C GLY A 101 7.92 -5.54 9.34
#